data_AF-A0A815JD16-F1
#
_entry.id   AF-A0A815JD16-F1
#
_cell.length_a   1.000
_cell.length_b   1.000
_cell.length_c   1.000
_cell.angle_alpha   90.00
_cell.angle_beta   90.00
_cell.angle_gamma   90.00
#
_symmetry.space_group_name_H-M   'P 1'
#
loop_
_entity.id
_entity.type
_entity.pdbx_description
1 polymer ?
#
loop_
_entity_poly.entity_id
_entity_poly.type
_entity_poly.pdbx_seq_one_letter_code
_entity_poly.pdbx_strand_id
1 'polypeptide(L)'
;MKEKLWPSIARMAHANKISTQNLIDDIHEKICEETWGQQKITISFLCLLLQKFVPISSSCIETFVEFLVHDNIELRRYATIGITAFCRLQKPSRLYVEKSLEEILHNMDKPLPAMMNDEYCPGDRDDNLWVTIDDYKPPKTQIEWEQTCFLDKSFHGYYTWPKMIKYAVNKQERYTLNNIPDNVTILYDRFIDKNFVERVIQFMILDEDEDGSEINFDKTQFVMFKVNDITAI
;
A
#
# COMPACT_ATOMS: atom_id res chain seq x y z
N MET A 1 28.36 19.80 -18.28
CA MET A 1 28.12 20.16 -16.86
C MET A 1 27.43 19.03 -16.08
N LYS A 2 26.38 18.37 -16.63
CA LYS A 2 25.68 17.24 -15.98
C LYS A 2 26.56 16.00 -15.71
N GLU A 3 27.50 15.66 -16.60
CA GLU A 3 28.35 14.45 -16.46
C GLU A 3 29.36 14.50 -15.29
N LYS A 4 29.80 15.70 -14.86
CA LYS A 4 30.74 15.83 -13.73
C LYS A 4 30.05 15.81 -12.36
N LEU A 5 28.75 16.07 -12.31
CA LEU A 5 27.99 16.18 -11.06
C LEU A 5 27.47 14.81 -10.58
N TRP A 6 27.15 13.92 -11.52
CA TRP A 6 26.57 12.61 -11.22
C TRP A 6 27.43 11.74 -10.28
N PRO A 7 28.75 11.62 -10.46
CA PRO A 7 29.59 10.86 -9.52
C PRO A 7 29.57 11.43 -8.10
N SER A 8 29.47 12.76 -7.96
CA SER A 8 29.41 13.41 -6.66
C SER A 8 28.06 13.14 -5.98
N ILE A 9 26.96 13.26 -6.73
CA ILE A 9 25.61 12.96 -6.23
C ILE A 9 25.50 11.49 -5.83
N ALA A 10 26.03 10.57 -6.63
CA ALA A 10 26.02 9.14 -6.32
C ALA A 10 26.78 8.83 -5.01
N ARG A 11 27.96 9.45 -4.81
CA ARG A 11 28.72 9.30 -3.56
C ARG A 11 27.95 9.85 -2.35
N MET A 12 27.32 11.01 -2.48
CA MET A 12 26.51 11.60 -1.42
C MET A 12 25.30 10.71 -1.10
N ALA A 13 24.60 10.20 -2.12
CA ALA A 13 23.47 9.29 -1.93
C ALA A 13 23.89 8.00 -1.21
N HIS A 14 25.05 7.44 -1.57
CA HIS A 14 25.61 6.27 -0.89
C HIS A 14 25.99 6.56 0.56
N ALA A 15 26.66 7.69 0.83
CA ALA A 15 27.00 8.11 2.19
C ALA A 15 25.75 8.34 3.05
N ASN A 16 24.73 8.99 2.50
CA ASN A 16 23.45 9.19 3.17
C ASN A 16 22.77 7.86 3.50
N LYS A 17 22.79 6.90 2.56
CA LYS A 17 22.23 5.56 2.78
C LYS A 17 22.89 4.87 3.98
N ILE A 18 24.23 4.90 4.05
CA ILE A 18 24.98 4.32 5.17
C ILE A 18 24.67 5.06 6.47
N SER A 19 24.68 6.39 6.46
CA SER A 19 24.39 7.18 7.65
C SER A 19 22.98 6.92 8.19
N THR A 20 21.98 6.74 7.31
CA THR A 20 20.63 6.41 7.75
C THR A 20 20.54 4.99 8.29
N GLN A 21 21.25 4.02 7.69
CA GLN A 21 21.29 2.66 8.21
C GLN A 21 21.86 2.63 9.63
N ASN A 22 23.00 3.28 9.86
CA ASN A 22 23.60 3.37 11.19
C ASN A 22 22.64 4.02 12.20
N LEU A 23 21.95 5.10 11.79
CA LEU A 23 20.97 5.76 12.67
C LEU A 23 19.80 4.84 13.02
N ILE A 24 19.31 4.03 12.07
CA ILE A 24 18.26 3.04 12.32
C ILE A 24 18.74 2.03 13.36
N ASP A 25 19.95 1.51 13.19
CA ASP A 25 20.53 0.48 14.07
C ASP A 25 20.79 1.05 15.48
N ASP A 26 21.32 2.28 15.59
CA ASP A 26 21.53 2.98 16.87
C ASP A 26 20.20 3.24 17.62
N ILE A 27 19.15 3.64 16.89
CA ILE A 27 17.81 3.84 17.49
C ILE A 27 17.23 2.51 17.95
N HIS A 28 17.42 1.43 17.18
CA HIS A 28 16.93 0.11 17.53
C HIS A 28 17.58 -0.43 18.81
N GLU A 29 18.89 -0.26 18.97
CA GLU A 29 19.61 -0.61 20.20
C GLU A 29 18.99 0.13 21.40
N LYS A 30 18.70 1.43 21.26
CA LYS A 30 18.06 2.21 22.33
C LYS A 30 16.65 1.74 22.67
N ILE A 31 15.85 1.35 21.69
CA ILE A 31 14.51 0.79 21.96
C ILE A 31 14.59 -0.45 22.86
N CYS A 32 15.63 -1.27 22.71
CA CYS A 32 15.80 -2.52 23.46
C CYS A 32 16.24 -2.30 24.92
N GLU A 33 16.99 -1.23 25.20
CA GLU A 33 17.60 -0.97 26.52
C GLU A 33 16.74 -0.09 27.44
N GLU A 34 15.81 0.66 26.88
CA GLU A 34 15.19 1.79 27.55
C GLU A 34 13.80 1.51 28.16
N THR A 35 13.35 2.42 29.02
CA THR A 35 12.01 2.38 29.61
C THR A 35 10.91 2.65 28.58
N TRP A 36 9.67 2.23 28.85
CA TRP A 36 8.53 2.46 27.96
C TRP A 36 8.36 3.94 27.55
N GLY A 37 8.72 4.89 28.43
CA GLY A 37 8.61 6.32 28.14
C GLY A 37 9.59 6.77 27.06
N GLN A 38 10.80 6.22 27.07
CA GLN A 38 11.82 6.52 26.07
C GLN A 38 11.60 5.70 24.79
N GLN A 39 11.15 4.44 24.92
CA GLN A 39 10.73 3.58 23.80
C GLN A 39 9.71 4.28 22.90
N LYS A 40 8.77 5.04 23.47
CA LYS A 40 7.80 5.86 22.72
C LYS A 40 8.46 6.89 21.82
N ILE A 41 9.50 7.55 22.33
CA ILE A 41 10.24 8.58 21.58
C ILE A 41 11.05 7.91 20.47
N THR A 42 11.82 6.88 20.81
CA THR A 42 12.72 6.20 19.88
C THR A 42 11.96 5.47 18.78
N ILE A 43 10.85 4.79 19.08
CA ILE A 43 10.02 4.14 18.04
C ILE A 43 9.35 5.16 17.12
N SER A 44 8.99 6.36 17.62
CA SER A 44 8.44 7.41 16.77
C SER A 44 9.47 7.90 15.75
N PHE A 45 10.73 8.05 16.15
CA PHE A 45 11.83 8.36 15.24
C PHE A 45 12.08 7.22 14.25
N LEU A 46 12.05 5.96 14.69
CA LEU A 46 12.18 4.82 13.79
C LEU A 46 11.11 4.80 12.71
N CYS A 47 9.84 5.13 13.05
CA CYS A 47 8.76 5.26 12.06
C CYS A 47 9.05 6.32 10.99
N LEU A 48 9.70 7.43 11.36
CA LEU A 48 10.07 8.50 10.42
C LEU A 48 11.20 8.10 9.46
N LEU A 49 12.00 7.09 9.81
CA LEU A 49 13.13 6.62 9.01
C LEU A 49 12.74 5.53 7.99
N LEU A 50 11.49 5.04 8.04
CA LEU A 50 10.95 4.08 7.09
C LEU A 50 10.88 4.69 5.68
N GLN A 51 11.73 4.18 4.77
CA GLN A 51 11.81 4.69 3.40
C GLN A 51 12.17 3.60 2.38
N LYS A 52 11.93 3.89 1.11
CA LYS A 52 12.10 2.92 0.01
C LYS A 52 13.56 2.52 -0.27
N PHE A 53 14.51 3.43 -0.06
CA PHE A 53 15.89 3.25 -0.53
C PHE A 53 16.86 2.69 0.52
N VAL A 54 16.47 2.76 1.79
CA VAL A 54 17.21 2.21 2.93
C VAL A 54 16.33 1.09 3.51
N PRO A 55 16.70 -0.19 3.35
CA PRO A 55 15.92 -1.28 3.91
C PRO A 55 15.98 -1.21 5.44
N ILE A 56 14.85 -1.40 6.09
CA ILE A 56 14.81 -1.58 7.54
C ILE A 56 15.35 -2.97 7.91
N SER A 57 16.08 -3.07 9.02
CA SER A 57 16.64 -4.33 9.51
C SER A 57 15.55 -5.26 10.06
N SER A 58 15.78 -6.57 10.02
CA SER A 58 14.86 -7.59 10.54
C SER A 58 14.52 -7.36 12.01
N SER A 59 15.52 -7.01 12.82
CA SER A 59 15.34 -6.76 14.26
C SER A 59 14.37 -5.61 14.53
N CYS A 60 14.40 -4.55 13.72
CA CYS A 60 13.44 -3.45 13.85
C CYS A 60 12.02 -3.89 13.52
N ILE A 61 11.85 -4.79 12.55
CA ILE A 61 10.55 -5.33 12.18
C ILE A 61 10.01 -6.22 13.29
N GLU A 62 10.86 -7.09 13.87
CA GLU A 62 10.50 -7.89 15.04
C GLU A 62 10.03 -7.01 16.19
N THR A 63 10.73 -5.91 16.47
CA THR A 63 10.30 -4.92 17.48
C THR A 63 8.93 -4.33 17.16
N PHE A 64 8.67 -3.91 15.92
CA PHE A 64 7.34 -3.43 15.54
C PHE A 64 6.27 -4.49 15.72
N VAL A 65 6.53 -5.74 15.32
CA VAL A 65 5.58 -6.85 15.44
C VAL A 65 5.27 -7.16 16.90
N GLU A 66 6.29 -7.27 17.76
CA GLU A 66 6.10 -7.53 19.19
C GLU A 66 5.38 -6.35 19.88
N PHE A 67 5.62 -5.12 19.42
CA PHE A 67 4.98 -3.96 20.00
C PHE A 67 3.47 -3.87 19.70
N LEU A 68 2.94 -4.60 18.72
CA LEU A 68 1.50 -4.68 18.46
C LEU A 68 0.69 -5.25 19.62
N VAL A 69 1.32 -6.07 20.47
CA VAL A 69 0.71 -6.67 21.66
C VAL A 69 1.32 -6.16 22.96
N HIS A 70 2.09 -5.07 22.88
CA HIS A 70 2.68 -4.44 24.05
C HIS A 70 1.60 -3.83 24.94
N ASP A 71 1.76 -3.84 26.27
CA ASP A 71 0.74 -3.36 27.22
C ASP A 71 0.44 -1.86 27.09
N ASN A 72 1.40 -1.08 26.60
CA ASN A 72 1.27 0.36 26.39
C ASN A 72 0.61 0.71 25.03
N ILE A 73 -0.55 1.37 25.07
CA ILE A 73 -1.33 1.79 23.89
C ILE A 73 -0.52 2.62 22.88
N GLU A 74 0.33 3.53 23.34
CA GLU A 74 1.11 4.38 22.41
C GLU A 74 2.16 3.58 21.64
N LEU A 75 2.75 2.55 22.28
CA LEU A 75 3.68 1.66 21.58
C LEU A 75 2.96 0.80 20.54
N ARG A 76 1.73 0.34 20.84
CA ARG A 76 0.87 -0.33 19.85
C ARG A 76 0.51 0.59 18.68
N ARG A 77 0.21 1.86 18.93
CA ARG A 77 -0.06 2.86 17.89
C ARG A 77 1.13 3.07 16.96
N TYR A 78 2.33 3.28 17.50
CA TYR A 78 3.54 3.39 16.67
C TYR A 78 3.87 2.10 15.93
N ALA A 79 3.69 0.93 16.56
CA ALA A 79 3.84 -0.36 15.92
C ALA A 79 2.89 -0.52 14.71
N THR A 80 1.63 -0.15 14.87
CA THR A 80 0.62 -0.16 13.80
C THR A 80 1.06 0.72 12.64
N ILE A 81 1.54 1.94 12.90
CA ILE A 81 2.07 2.85 11.88
C ILE A 81 3.31 2.24 11.19
N GLY A 82 4.25 1.70 11.96
CA GLY A 82 5.48 1.10 11.48
C GLY A 82 5.22 -0.10 10.55
N ILE A 83 4.38 -1.05 10.98
CA ILE A 83 3.96 -2.20 10.17
C ILE A 83 3.21 -1.75 8.92
N THR A 84 2.32 -0.77 9.04
CA THR A 84 1.59 -0.22 7.88
C THR A 84 2.55 0.36 6.85
N ALA A 85 3.51 1.18 7.29
CA ALA A 85 4.52 1.76 6.41
C ALA A 85 5.44 0.69 5.82
N PHE A 86 5.86 -0.30 6.60
CA PHE A 86 6.64 -1.44 6.12
C PHE A 86 5.90 -2.22 5.02
N CYS A 87 4.64 -2.61 5.25
CA CYS A 87 3.81 -3.31 4.27
C CYS A 87 3.66 -2.50 2.97
N ARG A 88 3.55 -1.17 3.07
CA ARG A 88 3.51 -0.28 1.90
C ARG A 88 4.84 -0.29 1.13
N LEU A 89 5.97 -0.25 1.83
CA LEU A 89 7.30 -0.29 1.22
C LEU A 89 7.60 -1.64 0.56
N GLN A 90 7.10 -2.73 1.14
CA GLN A 90 7.27 -4.09 0.62
C GLN A 90 6.22 -4.47 -0.44
N LYS A 91 5.25 -3.61 -0.73
CA LYS A 91 4.22 -3.92 -1.74
C LYS A 91 4.88 -4.05 -3.13
N PRO A 92 4.68 -5.17 -3.86
CA PRO A 92 5.12 -5.28 -5.24
C PRO A 92 4.55 -4.16 -6.10
N SER A 93 5.35 -3.68 -7.06
CA SER A 93 4.92 -2.61 -7.97
C SER A 93 3.72 -3.07 -8.79
N ARG A 94 2.66 -2.25 -8.81
CA ARG A 94 1.51 -2.52 -9.67
C ARG A 94 1.89 -2.31 -11.13
N LEU A 95 1.58 -3.31 -11.95
CA LEU A 95 1.67 -3.21 -13.40
C LEU A 95 0.46 -2.46 -13.93
N TYR A 96 0.71 -1.49 -14.83
CA TYR A 96 -0.30 -0.68 -15.49
C TYR A 96 -0.16 -0.83 -17.00
N VAL A 97 -1.29 -0.76 -17.70
CA VAL A 97 -1.36 -0.64 -19.15
C VAL A 97 -2.02 0.67 -19.52
N GLU A 98 -1.63 1.22 -20.66
CA GLU A 98 -2.24 2.41 -21.25
C GLU A 98 -2.80 2.00 -22.60
N LYS A 99 -4.12 2.15 -22.77
CA LYS A 99 -4.83 1.82 -24.01
C LYS A 99 -5.77 2.94 -24.41
N SER A 100 -6.06 3.06 -25.70
CA SER A 100 -7.12 3.96 -26.16
C SER A 100 -8.52 3.37 -25.85
N LEU A 101 -9.56 4.19 -25.95
CA LEU A 101 -10.94 3.70 -25.77
C LEU A 101 -11.30 2.66 -26.85
N GLU A 102 -10.88 2.90 -28.10
CA GLU A 102 -11.12 2.02 -29.23
C GLU A 102 -10.53 0.64 -28.99
N GLU A 103 -9.28 0.58 -28.50
CA GLU A 103 -8.62 -0.68 -28.15
C GLU A 103 -9.34 -1.44 -27.02
N ILE A 104 -9.85 -0.71 -26.02
CA ILE A 104 -10.59 -1.32 -24.90
C ILE A 104 -11.91 -1.90 -25.40
N LEU A 105 -12.70 -1.14 -26.16
CA LEU A 105 -13.98 -1.59 -26.72
C LEU A 105 -13.79 -2.77 -27.69
N HIS A 106 -12.76 -2.73 -28.52
CA HIS A 106 -12.42 -3.83 -29.43
C HIS A 106 -12.12 -5.13 -28.67
N ASN A 107 -11.35 -5.06 -27.57
CA ASN A 107 -11.05 -6.22 -26.74
C ASN A 107 -12.27 -6.77 -25.98
N MET A 108 -13.34 -5.99 -25.84
CA MET A 108 -14.59 -6.39 -25.19
C MET A 108 -15.70 -6.77 -26.18
N ASP A 109 -15.38 -6.86 -27.49
CA ASP A 109 -16.35 -7.08 -28.56
C ASP A 109 -17.53 -6.09 -28.54
N LYS A 110 -17.27 -4.84 -28.12
CA LYS A 110 -18.27 -3.76 -28.09
C LYS A 110 -18.14 -2.85 -29.32
N PRO A 111 -19.27 -2.40 -29.90
CA PRO A 111 -19.23 -1.53 -31.07
C PRO A 111 -18.59 -0.18 -30.71
N LEU A 112 -17.83 0.39 -31.65
CA LEU A 112 -17.36 1.75 -31.53
C LEU A 112 -18.58 2.70 -31.66
N PRO A 113 -18.71 3.72 -30.79
CA PRO A 113 -19.79 4.68 -30.90
C PRO A 113 -19.77 5.37 -32.27
N ALA A 114 -20.94 5.47 -32.92
CA ALA A 114 -21.06 6.03 -34.27
C ALA A 114 -20.73 7.53 -34.35
N MET A 115 -20.71 8.23 -33.22
CA MET A 115 -20.37 9.64 -33.09
C MET A 115 -19.55 9.83 -31.81
N MET A 116 -18.22 9.95 -31.92
CA MET A 116 -17.47 10.74 -30.93
C MET A 116 -17.66 12.20 -31.32
N ASN A 117 -18.87 12.75 -31.14
CA ASN A 117 -19.05 14.18 -31.30
C ASN A 117 -18.11 14.86 -30.32
N ASP A 118 -17.28 15.79 -30.79
CA ASP A 118 -16.40 16.63 -29.95
C ASP A 118 -17.19 17.55 -28.98
N GLU A 119 -18.52 17.44 -28.97
CA GLU A 119 -19.39 18.10 -28.01
C GLU A 119 -19.39 17.34 -26.68
N TYR A 120 -18.89 18.01 -25.64
CA TYR A 120 -18.90 17.49 -24.28
C TYR A 120 -20.33 17.21 -23.80
N CYS A 121 -20.67 15.92 -23.68
CA CYS A 121 -21.98 15.46 -23.20
C CYS A 121 -21.80 14.66 -21.91
N PRO A 122 -21.88 15.28 -20.72
CA PRO A 122 -21.78 14.54 -19.47
C PRO A 122 -22.99 13.64 -19.25
N GLY A 123 -22.76 12.48 -18.62
CA GLY A 123 -23.82 11.54 -18.24
C GLY A 123 -23.64 10.17 -18.86
N ASP A 124 -24.71 9.36 -18.82
CA ASP A 124 -24.73 8.02 -19.40
C ASP A 124 -24.84 8.11 -20.92
N ARG A 125 -23.91 7.46 -21.60
CA ARG A 125 -23.73 7.51 -23.06
C ARG A 125 -23.36 6.12 -23.56
N ASP A 126 -23.72 5.82 -24.80
CA ASP A 126 -23.47 4.49 -25.40
C ASP A 126 -22.00 4.03 -25.28
N ASP A 127 -21.05 4.98 -25.30
CA ASP A 127 -19.61 4.74 -25.17
C ASP A 127 -19.13 4.42 -23.75
N ASN A 128 -19.92 4.76 -22.72
CA ASN A 128 -19.59 4.55 -21.30
C ASN A 128 -20.54 3.61 -20.55
N LEU A 129 -21.63 3.13 -21.18
CA LEU A 129 -22.53 2.16 -20.54
C LEU A 129 -21.80 0.91 -20.03
N TRP A 130 -20.71 0.50 -20.67
CA TRP A 130 -19.93 -0.66 -20.23
C TRP A 130 -19.23 -0.51 -18.88
N VAL A 131 -19.05 0.72 -18.38
CA VAL A 131 -18.51 0.97 -17.04
C VAL A 131 -19.60 1.14 -15.97
N THR A 132 -20.87 1.19 -16.37
CA THR A 132 -21.99 1.30 -15.42
C THR A 132 -22.34 -0.07 -14.85
N ILE A 133 -23.01 -0.07 -13.70
CA ILE A 133 -23.41 -1.31 -13.00
C ILE A 133 -24.44 -2.09 -13.83
N ASP A 134 -25.30 -1.40 -14.59
CA ASP A 134 -26.42 -2.02 -15.29
C ASP A 134 -25.99 -2.92 -16.46
N ASP A 135 -24.86 -2.62 -17.10
CA ASP A 135 -24.27 -3.43 -18.17
C ASP A 135 -23.04 -4.25 -17.71
N TYR A 136 -22.73 -4.20 -16.41
CA TYR A 136 -21.61 -4.94 -15.85
C TYR A 136 -21.89 -6.45 -15.81
N LYS A 137 -21.02 -7.21 -16.47
CA LYS A 137 -21.01 -8.67 -16.40
C LYS A 137 -19.76 -9.11 -15.64
N PRO A 138 -19.89 -9.59 -14.39
CA PRO A 138 -18.73 -10.00 -13.63
C PRO A 138 -18.04 -11.19 -14.31
N PRO A 139 -16.71 -11.18 -14.41
CA PRO A 139 -15.96 -12.32 -14.93
C PRO A 139 -16.18 -13.54 -14.02
N LYS A 140 -16.43 -14.69 -14.63
CA LYS A 140 -16.69 -15.97 -13.96
C LYS A 140 -15.49 -16.89 -13.93
N THR A 141 -14.50 -16.63 -14.80
CA THR A 141 -13.26 -17.40 -14.87
C THR A 141 -12.04 -16.53 -14.61
N GLN A 142 -10.91 -17.15 -14.24
CA GLN A 142 -9.64 -16.45 -14.06
C GLN A 142 -9.18 -15.77 -15.36
N ILE A 143 -9.42 -16.40 -16.52
CA ILE A 143 -9.05 -15.85 -17.83
C ILE A 143 -9.88 -14.60 -18.11
N GLU A 144 -11.21 -14.67 -17.91
CA GLU A 144 -12.09 -13.51 -18.05
C GLU A 144 -11.69 -12.39 -17.08
N TRP A 145 -11.36 -12.72 -15.83
CA TRP A 145 -10.87 -11.74 -14.85
C TRP A 145 -9.58 -11.09 -15.34
N GLU A 146 -8.60 -11.86 -15.81
CA GLU A 146 -7.32 -11.32 -16.29
C GLU A 146 -7.47 -10.42 -17.53
N GLN A 147 -8.48 -10.66 -18.36
CA GLN A 147 -8.76 -9.91 -19.59
C GLN A 147 -9.68 -8.70 -19.38
N THR A 148 -10.45 -8.67 -18.29
CA THR A 148 -11.42 -7.59 -18.02
C THR A 148 -10.71 -6.26 -17.75
N CYS A 149 -11.20 -5.18 -18.35
CA CYS A 149 -10.74 -3.83 -18.04
C CYS A 149 -11.51 -3.30 -16.82
N PHE A 150 -10.84 -3.13 -15.68
CA PHE A 150 -11.42 -2.44 -14.52
C PHE A 150 -10.86 -1.02 -14.41
N LEU A 151 -11.74 -0.03 -14.41
CA LEU A 151 -11.37 1.36 -14.20
C LEU A 151 -11.55 1.74 -12.72
N ASP A 152 -10.44 1.96 -12.04
CA ASP A 152 -10.45 2.39 -10.62
C ASP A 152 -11.02 3.80 -10.42
N LYS A 153 -11.04 4.62 -11.47
CA LYS A 153 -11.47 6.02 -11.43
C LYS A 153 -12.92 6.12 -11.91
N SER A 154 -13.80 6.50 -11.00
CA SER A 154 -15.24 6.64 -11.26
C SER A 154 -15.61 7.77 -12.24
N PHE A 155 -14.68 8.67 -12.56
CA PHE A 155 -14.94 9.82 -13.43
C PHE A 155 -14.55 9.59 -14.90
N HIS A 156 -13.84 8.51 -15.23
CA HIS A 156 -13.45 8.23 -16.61
C HIS A 156 -14.69 8.00 -17.48
N GLY A 157 -14.77 8.74 -18.59
CA GLY A 157 -15.91 8.62 -19.49
C GLY A 157 -17.19 9.28 -18.97
N TYR A 158 -17.23 9.88 -17.78
CA TYR A 158 -18.43 10.61 -17.35
C TYR A 158 -18.62 11.90 -18.15
N TYR A 159 -17.61 12.79 -18.17
CA TYR A 159 -17.63 14.03 -18.96
C TYR A 159 -17.00 13.84 -20.35
N THR A 160 -15.82 13.23 -20.39
CA THR A 160 -15.10 12.86 -21.62
C THR A 160 -14.08 11.76 -21.30
N TRP A 161 -13.58 11.07 -22.32
CA TRP A 161 -12.50 10.09 -22.17
C TRP A 161 -11.13 10.76 -22.30
N PRO A 162 -10.13 10.33 -21.51
CA PRO A 162 -8.75 10.71 -21.77
C PRO A 162 -8.28 10.05 -23.08
N LYS A 163 -7.30 10.66 -23.76
CA LYS A 163 -6.71 10.09 -24.99
C LYS A 163 -6.17 8.67 -24.79
N MET A 164 -5.55 8.43 -23.64
CA MET A 164 -5.09 7.13 -23.20
C MET A 164 -5.64 6.86 -21.81
N ILE A 165 -6.25 5.70 -21.63
CA ILE A 165 -6.81 5.24 -20.37
C ILE A 165 -5.76 4.36 -19.71
N LYS A 166 -5.26 4.82 -18.56
CA LYS A 166 -4.34 4.05 -17.72
C LYS A 166 -5.13 3.25 -16.69
N TYR A 167 -4.94 1.94 -16.68
CA TYR A 167 -5.57 1.05 -15.70
C TYR A 167 -4.62 -0.08 -15.27
N ALA A 168 -4.84 -0.61 -14.07
CA ALA A 168 -4.02 -1.68 -13.53
C ALA A 168 -4.36 -3.00 -14.22
N VAL A 169 -3.36 -3.82 -14.51
CA VAL A 169 -3.63 -5.20 -14.98
C VAL A 169 -4.14 -6.04 -13.80
N ASN A 170 -5.01 -7.00 -14.08
CA ASN A 170 -5.61 -7.81 -13.02
C ASN A 170 -4.67 -8.90 -12.50
N LYS A 171 -3.79 -9.40 -13.37
CA LYS A 171 -2.70 -10.31 -13.00
C LYS A 171 -1.53 -9.51 -12.46
N GLN A 172 -1.45 -9.43 -11.14
CA GLN A 172 -0.36 -8.76 -10.42
C GLN A 172 0.58 -9.79 -9.80
N GLU A 173 1.86 -9.44 -9.70
CA GLU A 173 2.80 -10.22 -8.91
C GLU A 173 2.41 -10.17 -7.42
N ARG A 174 2.52 -11.32 -6.76
CA ARG A 174 2.28 -11.48 -5.32
C ARG A 174 3.41 -12.26 -4.70
N TYR A 175 3.64 -12.04 -3.42
CA TYR A 175 4.49 -12.94 -2.65
C TYR A 175 3.83 -14.31 -2.54
N THR A 176 4.67 -15.30 -2.64
CA THR A 176 4.45 -16.74 -2.48
C THR A 176 5.48 -17.21 -1.47
N LEU A 177 5.30 -18.40 -0.92
CA LEU A 177 6.27 -18.98 0.03
C LEU A 177 7.68 -19.12 -0.57
N ASN A 178 7.82 -19.15 -1.90
CA ASN A 178 9.09 -19.33 -2.57
C ASN A 178 9.82 -18.01 -2.88
N ASN A 179 9.14 -16.87 -2.82
CA ASN A 179 9.72 -15.56 -3.20
C ASN A 179 9.42 -14.45 -2.18
N ILE A 180 8.91 -14.80 -0.99
CA ILE A 180 8.71 -13.87 0.10
C ILE A 180 10.07 -13.39 0.62
N PRO A 181 10.31 -12.07 0.74
CA PRO A 181 11.54 -11.56 1.31
C PRO A 181 11.67 -11.93 2.79
N ASP A 182 12.89 -12.21 3.25
CA ASP A 182 13.17 -12.63 4.64
C ASP A 182 12.55 -11.69 5.69
N ASN A 183 12.58 -10.39 5.41
CA ASN A 183 12.04 -9.38 6.31
C ASN A 183 10.49 -9.36 6.34
N VAL A 184 9.82 -9.81 5.28
CA VAL A 184 8.36 -9.99 5.22
C VAL A 184 7.96 -11.31 5.87
N THR A 185 8.82 -12.33 5.83
CA THR A 185 8.59 -13.63 6.48
C THR A 185 8.32 -13.48 7.98
N ILE A 186 8.98 -12.53 8.65
CA ILE A 186 8.75 -12.19 10.07
C ILE A 186 7.26 -11.87 10.32
N LEU A 187 6.66 -11.04 9.46
CA LEU A 187 5.22 -10.73 9.57
C LEU A 187 4.38 -11.97 9.27
N TYR A 188 4.72 -12.71 8.21
CA TYR A 188 3.97 -13.90 7.84
C TYR A 188 3.92 -14.93 8.98
N ASP A 189 5.08 -15.25 9.57
CA ASP A 189 5.23 -16.22 10.65
C ASP A 189 4.54 -15.77 11.93
N ARG A 190 4.51 -14.46 12.22
CA ARG A 190 3.78 -13.97 13.39
C ARG A 190 2.27 -13.94 13.17
N PHE A 191 1.80 -13.50 12.01
CA PHE A 191 0.36 -13.35 11.72
C PHE A 191 -0.33 -14.68 11.40
N ILE A 192 0.39 -15.77 11.18
CA ILE A 192 -0.20 -17.11 11.11
C ILE A 192 -0.46 -17.70 12.52
N ASP A 193 0.19 -17.18 13.57
CA ASP A 193 -0.10 -17.56 14.95
C ASP A 193 -1.45 -16.96 15.40
N LYS A 194 -2.43 -17.84 15.58
CA LYS A 194 -3.78 -17.50 16.00
C LYS A 194 -3.80 -16.72 17.32
N ASN A 195 -2.96 -17.10 18.30
CA ASN A 195 -2.98 -16.46 19.62
C ASN A 195 -2.51 -15.00 19.53
N PHE A 196 -1.50 -14.75 18.68
CA PHE A 196 -1.02 -13.40 18.43
C PHE A 196 -2.08 -12.55 17.75
N VAL A 197 -2.71 -13.05 16.68
CA VAL A 197 -3.76 -12.31 15.95
C VAL A 197 -4.95 -12.01 16.86
N GLU A 198 -5.39 -12.98 17.67
CA GLU A 198 -6.44 -12.76 18.66
C GLU A 198 -6.08 -11.65 19.65
N ARG A 199 -4.84 -11.64 20.14
CA ARG A 199 -4.35 -10.61 21.06
C ARG A 199 -4.28 -9.23 20.41
N VAL A 200 -3.81 -9.14 19.16
CA VAL A 200 -3.79 -7.89 18.39
C VAL A 200 -5.20 -7.32 18.22
N ILE A 201 -6.16 -8.16 17.81
CA ILE A 201 -7.56 -7.76 17.63
C ILE A 201 -8.18 -7.31 18.96
N GLN A 202 -7.93 -8.03 20.05
CA GLN A 202 -8.40 -7.64 21.38
C GLN A 202 -7.89 -6.26 21.77
N PHE A 203 -6.60 -5.98 21.58
CA PHE A 203 -6.05 -4.66 21.89
C PHE A 203 -6.59 -3.56 20.97
N MET A 204 -6.76 -3.83 19.67
CA MET A 204 -7.36 -2.86 18.75
C MET A 204 -8.78 -2.45 19.16
N ILE A 205 -9.58 -3.38 19.69
CA ILE A 205 -10.91 -3.07 20.24
C ILE A 205 -10.79 -2.24 21.52
N LEU A 206 -9.90 -2.64 22.44
CA LEU A 206 -9.68 -1.93 23.70
C LEU A 206 -9.10 -0.52 23.51
N ASP A 207 -8.32 -0.30 22.46
CA ASP A 207 -7.68 0.98 22.14
C ASP A 207 -8.68 2.05 21.71
N GLU A 208 -9.83 1.62 21.18
CA GLU A 208 -10.93 2.49 20.75
C GLU A 208 -12.03 2.62 21.82
N ASP A 209 -12.07 1.72 22.80
CA ASP A 209 -13.03 1.75 23.93
C ASP A 209 -12.54 2.72 25.02
N GLU A 210 -12.44 4.01 24.68
CA GLU A 210 -12.22 5.06 25.67
C GLU A 210 -13.49 5.25 26.51
N ASP A 211 -13.48 4.73 27.74
CA ASP A 211 -14.49 4.94 28.78
C ASP A 211 -15.95 4.64 28.35
N GLY A 212 -16.17 3.63 27.50
CA GLY A 212 -17.52 3.24 27.04
C GLY A 212 -18.12 4.19 26.02
N SER A 213 -17.28 4.99 25.35
CA SER A 213 -17.67 5.78 24.18
C SER A 213 -17.97 4.90 22.97
N GLU A 214 -18.62 5.48 21.97
CA GLU A 214 -18.92 4.77 20.72
C GLU A 214 -17.61 4.44 19.99
N ILE A 215 -17.38 3.16 19.71
CA ILE A 215 -16.22 2.68 18.94
C ILE A 215 -16.30 3.30 17.54
N ASN A 216 -15.35 4.18 17.24
CA ASN A 216 -15.25 4.83 15.94
C ASN A 216 -14.38 4.01 14.97
N PHE A 217 -14.52 4.32 13.68
CA PHE A 217 -13.65 3.75 12.67
C PHE A 217 -12.23 4.33 12.79
N ASP A 218 -11.26 3.51 13.19
CA ASP A 218 -9.85 3.89 13.13
C ASP A 218 -9.24 3.59 11.75
N LYS A 219 -8.96 4.67 11.02
CA LYS A 219 -8.27 4.62 9.73
C LYS A 219 -6.87 4.00 9.84
N THR A 220 -6.16 4.21 10.93
CA THR A 220 -4.78 3.74 11.13
C THR A 220 -4.77 2.21 11.22
N GLN A 221 -5.60 1.64 12.09
CA GLN A 221 -5.82 0.19 12.16
C GLN A 221 -6.31 -0.38 10.82
N PHE A 222 -7.28 0.26 10.19
CA PHE A 222 -7.79 -0.20 8.90
C PHE A 222 -6.70 -0.28 7.82
N VAL A 223 -5.84 0.73 7.72
CA VAL A 223 -4.79 0.78 6.69
C VAL A 223 -3.67 -0.24 6.96
N MET A 224 -3.48 -0.69 8.20
CA MET A 224 -2.58 -1.80 8.51
C MET A 224 -3.00 -3.09 7.78
N PHE A 225 -4.31 -3.38 7.77
CA PHE A 225 -4.86 -4.54 7.05
C PHE A 225 -5.12 -4.27 5.57
N LYS A 226 -5.19 -3.00 5.16
CA LYS A 226 -5.34 -2.58 3.76
C LYS A 226 -4.08 -1.94 3.24
N VAL A 227 -3.22 -2.74 2.61
CA VAL A 227 -1.99 -2.24 1.99
C VAL A 227 -2.31 -1.33 0.79
N ASN A 228 -2.37 -0.02 1.05
CA ASN A 228 -2.59 1.02 0.04
C ASN A 228 -1.33 1.24 -0.82
N ASP A 229 -1.50 1.71 -2.06
CA ASP A 229 -0.35 2.13 -2.89
C ASP A 229 0.34 3.36 -2.29
N ILE A 230 1.65 3.48 -2.54
CA ILE A 230 2.48 4.64 -2.13
C ILE A 230 2.01 5.94 -2.82
N THR A 231 1.25 5.84 -3.92
CA THR A 231 0.84 6.97 -4.77
C THR A 231 -0.43 7.68 -4.30
N ALA A 232 -0.89 7.47 -3.06
CA ALA A 232 -2.01 8.22 -2.47
C ALA A 232 -1.49 9.18 -1.39
N ILE A 233 -0.79 10.22 -1.82
CA ILE A 233 -0.66 11.51 -1.14
C ILE A 233 -1.09 12.57 -2.15
#